data_AF-A0A423VUV0-F1
#
_entry.id   AF-A0A423VUV0-F1
#
_cell.length_a   1.000
_cell.length_b   1.000
_cell.length_c   1.000
_cell.angle_alpha   90.00
_cell.angle_beta   90.00
_cell.angle_gamma   90.00
#
_symmetry.space_group_name_H-M   'P 1'
#
loop_
_entity.id
_entity.type
_entity.pdbx_description
1 polymer ?
#
loop_
_entity_poly.entity_id
_entity_poly.type
_entity_poly.pdbx_seq_one_letter_code
_entity_poly.pdbx_strand_id
1 'polypeptide(L)'
;MWYCRHEIQLRQALFFSAASVAGAFSGLLAFAISKMDGVGGLEVWRWIFILEGIATVVTALAAFFLLFDFPETAAFLTEEERAFLVFRLRYQGAGGERRGAGAGMRIAEVDSFEWRYVRQTFADWQIVCPLYGISLFLPTIVKSLGYTSSTAQLMTVPIYVTAAILAVVFAYVFDRVGKRSSFIIAFLFIMIIGFAI
;
A
#
# COMPACT_ATOMS: atom_id res chain seq x y z
N MET A 1 2.00 6.64 17.36
CA MET A 1 2.07 5.32 16.70
C MET A 1 0.92 4.47 17.20
N TRP A 2 0.24 3.74 16.30
CA TRP A 2 -0.88 2.83 16.65
C TRP A 2 -0.44 1.38 16.86
N TYR A 3 0.75 1.00 16.38
CA TYR A 3 1.20 -0.40 16.32
C TYR A 3 2.61 -0.60 16.86
N CYS A 4 2.87 -1.80 17.38
CA CYS A 4 4.20 -2.22 17.81
C CYS A 4 5.08 -2.60 16.60
N ARG A 5 6.41 -2.50 16.74
CA ARG A 5 7.37 -2.73 15.63
C ARG A 5 7.27 -4.10 14.95
N HIS A 6 6.77 -5.12 15.64
CA HIS A 6 6.59 -6.47 15.08
C HIS A 6 5.27 -6.63 14.33
N GLU A 7 4.23 -5.85 14.66
CA GLU A 7 2.91 -5.93 14.02
C GLU A 7 2.79 -4.99 12.81
N ILE A 8 3.67 -3.99 12.72
CA ILE A 8 3.60 -2.98 11.65
C ILE A 8 3.86 -3.60 10.27
N GLN A 9 4.68 -4.65 10.18
CA GLN A 9 5.04 -5.27 8.90
C GLN A 9 3.85 -5.97 8.25
N LEU A 10 3.14 -6.81 9.00
CA LEU A 10 1.94 -7.50 8.50
C LEU A 10 0.87 -6.50 8.04
N ARG A 11 0.67 -5.43 8.82
CA ARG A 11 -0.31 -4.38 8.52
C ARG A 11 0.09 -3.58 7.27
N GLN A 12 1.38 -3.26 7.12
CA GLN A 12 1.92 -2.62 5.92
C GLN A 12 1.74 -3.52 4.69
N ALA A 13 2.00 -4.82 4.82
CA ALA A 13 1.80 -5.78 3.75
C ALA A 13 0.32 -5.92 3.36
N LEU A 14 -0.58 -5.92 4.34
CA LEU A 14 -2.03 -5.94 4.10
C LEU A 14 -2.50 -4.64 3.42
N PHE A 15 -1.93 -3.49 3.77
CA PHE A 15 -2.20 -2.23 3.10
C PHE A 15 -1.72 -2.25 1.63
N PHE A 16 -0.51 -2.74 1.37
CA PHE A 16 0.01 -2.86 0.00
C PHE A 16 -0.72 -3.91 -0.84
N SER A 17 -1.18 -5.01 -0.23
CA SER A 17 -2.00 -6.00 -0.93
C SER A 17 -3.37 -5.44 -1.27
N ALA A 18 -3.99 -4.66 -0.37
CA ALA A 18 -5.23 -3.94 -0.66
C ALA A 18 -5.05 -2.96 -1.82
N ALA A 19 -3.92 -2.24 -1.89
CA ALA A 19 -3.60 -1.38 -3.02
C ALA A 19 -3.45 -2.16 -4.35
N SER A 20 -2.84 -3.35 -4.31
CA SER A 20 -2.73 -4.23 -5.47
C SER A 20 -4.10 -4.75 -5.93
N VAL A 21 -4.97 -5.14 -4.99
CA VAL A 21 -6.36 -5.54 -5.28
C VAL A 21 -7.14 -4.38 -5.87
N ALA A 22 -6.99 -3.16 -5.33
CA ALA A 22 -7.60 -1.96 -5.90
C ALA A 22 -7.14 -1.71 -7.35
N GLY A 23 -5.86 -1.95 -7.66
CA GLY A 23 -5.35 -1.94 -9.03
C GLY A 23 -6.04 -2.94 -9.95
N ALA A 24 -6.30 -4.17 -9.45
CA ALA A 24 -7.08 -5.17 -10.18
C ALA A 24 -8.52 -4.70 -10.46
N PHE A 25 -9.18 -4.08 -9.48
CA PHE A 25 -10.52 -3.50 -9.67
C PHE A 25 -10.51 -2.33 -10.64
N SER A 26 -9.48 -1.50 -10.63
CA SER A 26 -9.33 -0.39 -11.59
C SER A 26 -9.25 -0.89 -13.04
N GLY A 27 -8.51 -1.96 -13.31
CA GLY A 27 -8.45 -2.57 -14.64
C GLY A 27 -9.80 -3.14 -15.11
N LEU A 28 -10.56 -3.76 -14.20
CA LEU A 28 -11.92 -4.25 -14.49
C LEU A 28 -12.90 -3.10 -14.73
N LEU A 29 -12.84 -2.06 -13.89
CA LEU A 29 -13.68 -0.87 -14.01
C LEU A 29 -13.41 -0.14 -15.33
N ALA A 30 -12.14 0.02 -15.71
CA ALA A 30 -11.76 0.60 -17.00
C ALA A 30 -12.33 -0.20 -18.19
N PHE A 31 -12.28 -1.53 -18.12
CA PHE A 31 -12.93 -2.38 -19.12
C PHE A 31 -14.44 -2.17 -19.18
N ALA A 32 -15.13 -2.14 -18.04
CA ALA A 32 -16.58 -1.91 -17.98
C ALA A 32 -16.97 -0.54 -18.53
N ILE A 33 -16.23 0.52 -18.17
CA ILE A 33 -16.48 1.88 -18.65
C ILE A 33 -16.17 2.00 -20.15
N SER A 34 -15.21 1.24 -20.68
CA SER A 34 -14.95 1.19 -22.13
C SER A 34 -16.16 0.70 -22.96
N LYS A 35 -17.12 0.02 -22.33
CA LYS A 35 -18.39 -0.40 -22.96
C LYS A 35 -19.51 0.64 -22.87
N MET A 36 -19.30 1.73 -22.12
CA MET A 36 -20.26 2.83 -21.94
C MET A 36 -20.09 3.96 -22.97
N ASP A 37 -19.44 3.69 -24.09
CA ASP A 37 -19.28 4.67 -25.16
C ASP A 37 -20.64 5.08 -25.73
N GLY A 38 -20.92 6.39 -25.75
CA GLY A 38 -22.20 6.94 -26.20
C GLY A 38 -23.34 6.92 -25.16
N VAL A 39 -23.13 6.38 -23.95
CA VAL A 39 -24.14 6.43 -22.88
C VAL A 39 -24.29 7.89 -22.40
N GLY A 40 -25.50 8.45 -22.55
CA GLY A 40 -25.78 9.84 -22.21
C GLY A 40 -25.13 10.88 -23.15
N GLY A 41 -24.66 10.47 -24.34
CA GLY A 41 -23.97 11.34 -25.28
C GLY A 41 -22.58 11.81 -24.82
N LEU A 42 -22.00 11.12 -23.83
CA LEU A 42 -20.69 11.44 -23.26
C LEU A 42 -19.64 10.42 -23.70
N GLU A 43 -18.42 10.91 -23.90
CA GLU A 43 -17.26 10.09 -24.21
C GLU A 43 -16.80 9.28 -22.97
N VAL A 44 -16.23 8.10 -23.22
CA VAL A 44 -15.76 7.14 -22.20
C VAL A 44 -14.90 7.78 -21.10
N TRP A 45 -13.97 8.68 -21.46
CA TRP A 45 -13.06 9.29 -20.50
C TRP A 45 -13.77 10.18 -19.46
N ARG A 46 -14.93 10.77 -19.81
CA ARG A 46 -15.71 11.60 -18.87
C ARG A 46 -16.37 10.73 -17.80
N TRP A 47 -16.87 9.56 -18.20
CA TRP A 47 -17.47 8.59 -17.27
C TRP A 47 -16.48 8.08 -16.23
N ILE A 48 -15.20 7.93 -16.59
CA ILE A 48 -14.13 7.56 -15.64
C ILE A 48 -14.06 8.60 -14.52
N PHE A 49 -13.92 9.88 -14.86
CA PHE A 49 -13.83 10.95 -13.85
C PHE A 49 -15.09 11.09 -13.00
N ILE A 50 -16.27 10.93 -13.60
CA ILE A 50 -17.54 11.04 -12.86
C ILE A 50 -17.67 9.91 -11.84
N LEU A 51 -17.46 8.66 -12.26
CA LEU A 51 -17.62 7.49 -11.38
C LEU A 51 -16.56 7.47 -10.28
N GLU A 52 -15.31 7.73 -10.63
CA GLU A 52 -14.21 7.76 -9.67
C GLU A 52 -14.32 8.95 -8.71
N GLY A 53 -14.78 10.11 -9.20
CA GLY A 53 -15.07 11.29 -8.39
C GLY A 53 -16.17 11.02 -7.35
N ILE A 54 -17.29 10.42 -7.77
CA ILE A 54 -18.40 10.07 -6.84
C ILE A 54 -17.91 9.08 -5.78
N ALA A 55 -17.20 8.03 -6.18
CA ALA A 55 -16.66 7.05 -5.25
C ALA A 55 -15.71 7.69 -4.22
N THR A 56 -14.89 8.65 -4.65
CA THR A 56 -13.96 9.39 -3.78
C THR A 56 -14.71 10.26 -2.78
N VAL A 57 -15.75 10.99 -3.21
CA VAL A 57 -16.58 11.82 -2.31
C VAL A 57 -17.28 10.96 -1.26
N VAL A 58 -17.86 9.83 -1.65
CA VAL A 58 -18.49 8.89 -0.72
C VAL A 58 -17.48 8.36 0.30
N THR A 59 -16.28 7.98 -0.17
CA THR A 59 -15.20 7.50 0.70
C THR A 59 -14.71 8.59 1.65
N ALA A 60 -14.62 9.84 1.21
CA ALA A 60 -14.23 10.97 2.06
C ALA A 60 -15.25 11.25 3.17
N LEU A 61 -16.55 11.20 2.84
CA LEU A 61 -17.62 11.33 3.84
C LEU A 61 -17.59 10.17 4.84
N ALA A 62 -17.39 8.93 4.37
CA ALA A 62 -17.26 7.78 5.26
C ALA A 62 -16.01 7.89 6.15
N ALA A 63 -14.87 8.32 5.60
CA ALA A 63 -13.63 8.51 6.34
C ALA A 63 -13.79 9.56 7.46
N PHE A 64 -14.55 10.63 7.22
CA PHE A 64 -14.84 11.64 8.25
C PHE A 64 -15.52 11.04 9.49
N PHE A 65 -16.36 10.02 9.33
CA PHE A 65 -17.04 9.37 10.46
C PHE A 65 -16.29 8.17 11.04
N LEU A 66 -15.46 7.49 10.25
CA LEU A 66 -14.81 6.23 10.65
C LEU A 66 -13.36 6.40 11.10
N LEU A 67 -12.68 7.48 10.69
CA LEU A 67 -11.26 7.65 10.93
C LEU A 67 -11.03 8.42 12.24
N PHE A 68 -10.50 7.72 13.24
CA PHE A 68 -10.09 8.29 14.52
C PHE A 68 -8.56 8.45 14.54
N ASP A 69 -8.06 9.64 14.84
CA ASP A 69 -6.63 9.97 14.73
C ASP A 69 -5.74 9.25 15.75
N PHE A 70 -6.24 8.99 16.96
CA PHE A 70 -5.47 8.40 18.04
C PHE A 70 -6.27 7.36 18.82
N PRO A 71 -5.60 6.35 19.42
CA PRO A 71 -6.28 5.36 20.26
C PRO A 71 -6.96 6.01 21.46
N GLU A 72 -6.52 7.22 21.85
CA GLU A 72 -7.10 8.05 22.89
C GLU A 72 -8.43 8.72 22.48
N THR A 73 -8.67 8.96 21.18
CA THR A 73 -9.91 9.59 20.67
C THR A 73 -10.88 8.60 20.03
N ALA A 74 -10.48 7.33 19.93
CA ALA A 74 -11.30 6.28 19.34
C ALA A 74 -12.52 5.94 20.22
N ALA A 75 -13.71 6.32 19.73
CA ALA A 75 -14.99 6.09 20.41
C ALA A 75 -15.43 4.61 20.44
N PHE A 76 -14.78 3.74 19.66
CA PHE A 76 -15.10 2.32 19.61
C PHE A 76 -14.43 1.48 20.72
N LEU A 77 -13.41 2.03 21.39
CA LEU A 77 -12.63 1.33 22.43
C LEU A 77 -13.21 1.60 23.82
N THR A 78 -13.35 0.56 24.62
CA THR A 78 -13.66 0.71 26.04
C THR A 78 -12.49 1.37 26.78
N GLU A 79 -12.77 1.97 27.93
CA GLU A 79 -11.77 2.71 28.70
C GLU A 79 -10.62 1.80 29.19
N GLU A 80 -10.93 0.54 29.48
CA GLU A 80 -9.94 -0.49 29.82
C GLU A 80 -9.06 -0.87 28.61
N GLU A 81 -9.64 -1.06 27.43
CA GLU A 81 -8.88 -1.37 26.21
C GLU A 81 -8.00 -0.20 25.77
N ARG A 82 -8.49 1.03 25.91
CA ARG A 82 -7.72 2.26 25.65
C ARG A 82 -6.51 2.35 26.59
N ALA A 83 -6.71 2.13 27.88
CA ALA A 83 -5.62 2.13 28.86
C ALA A 83 -4.58 1.04 28.57
N PHE A 84 -5.04 -0.17 28.20
CA PHE A 84 -4.16 -1.27 27.82
C PHE A 84 -3.35 -0.96 26.55
N LEU A 85 -3.97 -0.38 25.52
CA LEU A 85 -3.29 0.00 24.28
C LEU A 85 -2.23 1.08 24.51
N VAL A 86 -2.54 2.12 25.29
CA VAL A 86 -1.57 3.18 25.65
C VAL A 86 -0.41 2.61 26.46
N PHE A 87 -0.68 1.72 27.42
CA PHE A 87 0.36 1.04 28.19
C PHE A 87 1.26 0.16 27.30
N ARG A 88 0.65 -0.67 26.43
CA ARG A 88 1.37 -1.54 25.50
C ARG A 88 2.21 -0.75 24.52
N LEU A 89 1.68 0.34 23.97
CA LEU A 89 2.41 1.24 23.06
C LEU A 89 3.60 1.93 23.74
N ARG A 90 3.45 2.36 25.00
CA ARG A 90 4.58 2.94 25.77
C ARG A 90 5.68 1.93 26.06
N TYR A 91 5.34 0.69 26.40
CA TYR A 91 6.34 -0.32 26.75
C TYR A 91 6.95 -1.06 25.55
N GLN A 92 6.15 -1.39 24.53
CA GLN A 92 6.60 -2.14 23.34
C GLN A 92 6.96 -1.23 22.16
N GLY A 93 6.44 0.01 22.10
CA GLY A 93 6.80 0.99 21.08
C GLY A 93 8.12 1.71 21.35
N ALA A 94 8.51 1.87 22.62
CA ALA A 94 9.75 2.52 23.06
C ALA A 94 10.95 1.56 23.22
N GLY A 95 10.83 0.30 22.81
CA GLY A 95 11.88 -0.72 22.93
C GLY A 95 13.08 -0.54 21.99
N GLY A 96 13.45 0.70 21.66
CA GLY A 96 14.54 1.00 20.73
C GLY A 96 15.48 2.12 21.17
N GLU A 97 15.02 3.13 21.91
CA GLU A 97 15.89 4.22 22.36
C GLU A 97 15.16 5.12 23.35
N ARG A 98 15.90 5.59 24.37
CA ARG A 98 15.51 6.57 25.41
C ARG A 98 14.84 5.99 26.67
N ARG A 99 15.66 5.32 27.48
CA ARG A 99 15.64 5.58 28.93
C ARG A 99 15.99 7.07 29.12
N GLY A 100 15.00 7.88 29.49
CA GLY A 100 15.20 9.25 29.98
C GLY A 100 14.76 10.35 29.01
N ALA A 101 13.46 10.63 28.97
CA ALA A 101 12.93 11.99 28.80
C ALA A 101 11.43 11.93 29.10
N GLY A 102 11.04 12.40 30.29
CA GLY A 102 9.67 12.75 30.56
C GLY A 102 9.26 14.00 29.78
N ALA A 103 7.95 14.18 29.66
CA ALA A 103 7.24 15.34 29.12
C ALA A 103 7.20 15.47 27.59
N GLY A 104 5.96 15.43 27.06
CA GLY A 104 5.59 16.07 25.81
C GLY A 104 5.87 15.27 24.57
N MET A 105 4.82 14.71 23.99
CA MET A 105 4.73 14.37 22.57
C MET A 105 4.79 15.67 21.74
N ARG A 106 5.95 16.33 21.73
CA ARG A 106 6.33 17.24 20.66
C ARG A 106 6.92 16.35 19.58
N ILE A 107 6.29 16.38 18.41
CA ILE A 107 6.94 16.01 17.15
C ILE A 107 8.34 16.65 17.23
N ALA A 108 9.38 15.82 17.20
CA ALA A 108 10.75 16.30 17.21
C ALA A 108 10.95 17.04 15.88
N GLU A 109 10.63 18.33 15.88
CA GLU A 109 10.78 19.27 14.77
C GLU A 109 12.26 19.67 14.56
N VAL A 110 13.15 18.74 14.89
CA VAL A 110 14.61 18.89 14.78
C VAL A 110 15.17 17.48 14.65
N ASP A 111 15.23 16.99 13.42
CA ASP A 111 16.23 16.00 13.05
C ASP A 111 17.02 16.65 11.93
N SER A 112 18.25 17.06 12.26
CA SER A 112 19.23 17.58 11.30
C SER A 112 19.26 16.69 10.07
N PHE A 113 19.40 17.28 8.88
CA PHE A 113 19.57 16.52 7.64
C PHE A 113 20.74 15.54 7.78
N GLU A 114 20.45 14.26 8.02
CA GLU A 114 21.45 13.22 8.08
C GLU A 114 21.63 12.59 6.72
N TRP A 115 22.87 12.50 6.25
CA TRP A 115 23.23 11.80 5.02
C TRP A 115 22.81 10.31 5.02
N ARG A 116 22.61 9.74 6.22
CA ARG A 116 22.07 8.40 6.40
C ARG A 116 20.68 8.23 5.78
N TYR A 117 19.80 9.21 5.94
CA TYR A 117 18.45 9.16 5.36
C TYR A 117 18.51 9.22 3.84
N VAL A 118 19.37 10.08 3.28
CA VAL A 118 19.62 10.16 1.83
C VAL A 118 20.08 8.82 1.28
N ARG A 119 21.05 8.16 1.95
CA ARG A 119 21.54 6.84 1.54
C ARG A 119 20.44 5.77 1.61
N GLN A 120 19.56 5.81 2.61
CA GLN A 120 18.43 4.89 2.72
C GLN A 120 17.42 5.13 1.59
N THR A 121 17.12 6.38 1.25
CA THR A 121 16.25 6.70 0.11
C THR A 121 16.80 6.17 -1.22
N PHE A 122 18.11 6.33 -1.46
CA PHE A 122 18.74 5.76 -2.66
C PHE A 122 18.78 4.24 -2.66
N ALA A 123 18.89 3.59 -1.50
CA ALA A 123 18.80 2.14 -1.40
C ALA A 123 17.37 1.65 -1.67
N ASP A 124 16.34 2.38 -1.25
CA ASP A 124 14.94 2.03 -1.50
C ASP A 124 14.53 2.27 -2.96
N TRP A 125 15.19 3.20 -3.66
CA TRP A 125 14.96 3.49 -5.08
C TRP A 125 14.95 2.22 -5.94
N GLN A 126 15.85 1.28 -5.65
CA GLN A 126 15.99 0.03 -6.40
C GLN A 126 14.73 -0.85 -6.39
N ILE A 127 13.82 -0.64 -5.42
CA ILE A 127 12.55 -1.36 -5.30
C ILE A 127 11.40 -0.52 -5.89
N VAL A 128 11.43 0.79 -5.65
CA VAL A 128 10.34 1.69 -6.04
C VAL A 128 10.27 1.88 -7.56
N CYS A 129 11.41 2.06 -8.24
CA CYS A 129 11.41 2.29 -9.68
C CYS A 129 10.89 1.11 -10.51
N PRO A 130 11.36 -0.13 -10.27
CA PRO A 130 10.84 -1.29 -10.99
C PRO A 130 9.34 -1.53 -10.74
N LEU A 131 8.88 -1.29 -9.51
CA LEU A 131 7.48 -1.45 -9.13
C LEU A 131 6.55 -0.53 -9.95
N TYR A 132 6.88 0.76 -10.03
CA TYR A 132 6.09 1.71 -10.82
C TYR A 132 6.28 1.51 -12.32
N GLY A 133 7.48 1.12 -12.76
CA GLY A 133 7.74 0.78 -14.16
C GLY A 133 6.82 -0.33 -14.64
N ILE A 134 6.79 -1.48 -13.95
CA ILE A 134 5.87 -2.57 -14.31
C ILE A 134 4.43 -2.09 -14.23
N SER A 135 4.01 -1.44 -13.13
CA SER A 135 2.61 -1.09 -12.94
C SER A 135 2.06 -0.14 -14.00
N LEU A 136 2.86 0.83 -14.47
CA LEU A 136 2.44 1.79 -15.49
C LEU A 136 2.49 1.20 -16.90
N PHE A 137 3.47 0.34 -17.18
CA PHE A 137 3.65 -0.23 -18.52
C PHE A 137 2.96 -1.59 -18.71
N LEU A 138 2.43 -2.21 -17.65
CA LEU A 138 1.76 -3.51 -17.71
C LEU A 138 0.68 -3.57 -18.81
N PRO A 139 -0.25 -2.60 -18.91
CA PRO A 139 -1.28 -2.66 -19.96
C PRO A 139 -0.68 -2.54 -21.36
N THR A 140 0.40 -1.76 -21.51
CA THR A 140 1.12 -1.56 -22.77
C THR A 140 1.88 -2.82 -23.19
N ILE A 141 2.52 -3.50 -22.24
CA ILE A 141 3.20 -4.79 -22.46
C ILE A 141 2.17 -5.82 -22.93
N VAL A 142 1.04 -5.93 -22.23
CA VAL A 142 -0.02 -6.87 -22.62
C VAL A 142 -0.60 -6.52 -24.00
N LYS A 143 -0.76 -5.23 -24.32
CA LYS A 143 -1.18 -4.80 -25.66
C LYS A 143 -0.16 -5.22 -26.74
N SER A 144 1.14 -5.12 -26.45
CA SER A 144 2.20 -5.55 -27.38
C SER A 144 2.20 -7.06 -27.64
N LEU A 145 1.65 -7.86 -26.72
CA LEU A 145 1.44 -9.30 -26.89
C LEU A 145 0.26 -9.65 -27.83
N GLY A 146 -0.38 -8.66 -28.46
CA GLY A 146 -1.43 -8.86 -29.47
C GLY A 146 -2.87 -8.72 -28.95
N TYR A 147 -3.05 -8.30 -27.68
CA TYR A 147 -4.38 -8.09 -27.11
C TYR A 147 -4.93 -6.69 -27.44
N THR A 148 -6.25 -6.60 -27.65
CA THR A 148 -6.93 -5.29 -27.83
C THR A 148 -6.84 -4.46 -26.54
N SER A 149 -6.87 -3.12 -26.62
CA SER A 149 -6.69 -2.24 -25.45
C SER A 149 -7.63 -2.58 -24.28
N SER A 150 -8.89 -2.92 -24.55
CA SER A 150 -9.87 -3.32 -23.53
C SER A 150 -9.52 -4.70 -22.94
N THR A 151 -9.18 -5.68 -23.77
CA THR A 151 -8.77 -7.01 -23.29
C THR A 151 -7.44 -6.95 -22.52
N ALA A 152 -6.52 -6.07 -22.91
CA ALA A 152 -5.23 -5.89 -22.24
C ALA A 152 -5.42 -5.41 -20.80
N GLN A 153 -6.34 -4.46 -20.56
CA GLN A 153 -6.70 -4.02 -19.20
C GLN A 153 -7.29 -5.17 -18.38
N LEU A 154 -8.19 -5.97 -18.96
CA LEU A 154 -8.76 -7.13 -18.29
C LEU A 154 -7.70 -8.18 -17.89
N MET A 155 -6.70 -8.39 -18.75
CA MET A 155 -5.58 -9.32 -18.50
C MET A 155 -4.61 -8.84 -17.42
N THR A 156 -4.67 -7.56 -17.02
CA THR A 156 -3.91 -7.09 -15.84
C THR A 156 -4.54 -7.54 -14.52
N VAL A 157 -5.84 -7.85 -14.49
CA VAL A 157 -6.58 -8.23 -13.27
C VAL A 157 -6.01 -9.50 -12.63
N PRO A 158 -5.81 -10.63 -13.34
CA PRO A 158 -5.21 -11.82 -12.74
C PRO A 158 -3.77 -11.60 -12.24
N ILE A 159 -3.01 -10.71 -12.89
CA ILE A 159 -1.63 -10.37 -12.51
C ILE A 159 -1.64 -9.68 -11.14
N TYR A 160 -2.49 -8.66 -10.96
CA TYR A 160 -2.60 -7.94 -9.69
C TYR A 160 -3.20 -8.80 -8.56
N VAL A 161 -4.18 -9.66 -8.85
CA VAL A 161 -4.73 -10.60 -7.86
C VAL A 161 -3.67 -11.58 -7.37
N THR A 162 -2.88 -12.15 -8.29
CA THR A 162 -1.79 -13.06 -7.95
C THR A 162 -0.71 -12.33 -7.13
N ALA A 163 -0.36 -11.10 -7.51
CA ALA A 163 0.56 -10.26 -6.75
C ALA A 163 0.08 -10.00 -5.32
N ALA A 164 -1.21 -9.69 -5.13
CA ALA A 164 -1.79 -9.46 -3.81
C ALA A 164 -1.76 -10.72 -2.93
N ILE A 165 -2.11 -11.88 -3.48
CA ILE A 165 -2.07 -13.17 -2.77
C ILE A 165 -0.64 -13.48 -2.34
N LEU A 166 0.32 -13.39 -3.27
CA LEU A 166 1.73 -13.64 -2.98
C LEU A 166 2.26 -12.66 -1.94
N ALA A 167 1.90 -11.37 -2.01
CA ALA A 167 2.31 -10.37 -1.02
C ALA A 167 1.86 -10.75 0.41
N VAL A 168 0.61 -11.19 0.59
CA VAL A 168 0.09 -11.59 1.91
C VAL A 168 0.74 -12.89 2.39
N VAL A 169 0.86 -13.90 1.51
CA VAL A 169 1.48 -15.19 1.85
C VAL A 169 2.94 -14.99 2.27
N PHE A 170 3.71 -14.26 1.48
CA PHE A 170 5.11 -14.00 1.80
C PHE A 170 5.27 -13.11 3.03
N ALA A 171 4.42 -12.11 3.24
CA ALA A 171 4.44 -11.32 4.47
C ALA A 171 4.25 -12.20 5.72
N TYR A 172 3.27 -13.12 5.68
CA TYR A 172 3.04 -14.07 6.76
C TYR A 172 4.24 -15.01 6.99
N VAL A 173 4.85 -15.50 5.91
CA VAL A 173 6.05 -16.34 5.97
C VAL A 173 7.23 -15.56 6.55
N PHE A 174 7.43 -14.29 6.17
CA PHE A 174 8.53 -13.47 6.67
C PHE A 174 8.41 -13.18 8.16
N ASP A 175 7.19 -12.91 8.63
CA ASP A 175 6.93 -12.68 10.06
C ASP A 175 7.20 -13.94 10.88
N ARG A 176 6.93 -15.14 10.34
CA ARG A 176 7.23 -16.44 10.98
C ARG A 176 8.73 -16.78 10.98
N VAL A 177 9.45 -16.51 9.89
CA VAL A 177 10.84 -16.94 9.72
C VAL A 177 11.83 -15.96 10.37
N GLY A 178 11.45 -14.70 10.58
CA GLY A 178 12.25 -13.69 11.29
C GLY A 178 13.54 -13.25 10.57
N LYS A 179 13.95 -13.94 9.50
CA LYS A 179 15.13 -13.63 8.67
C LYS A 179 14.72 -12.88 7.40
N ARG A 180 14.52 -11.57 7.51
CA ARG A 180 14.00 -10.72 6.42
C ARG A 180 14.97 -10.54 5.25
N SER A 181 16.27 -10.44 5.52
CA SER A 181 17.28 -10.05 4.52
C SER A 181 17.47 -11.06 3.38
N SER A 182 17.47 -12.36 3.68
CA SER A 182 17.75 -13.39 2.66
C SER A 182 16.63 -13.50 1.62
N PHE A 183 15.38 -13.30 2.03
CA PHE A 183 14.25 -13.32 1.10
C PHE A 183 14.23 -12.09 0.20
N ILE A 184 14.51 -10.90 0.74
CA ILE A 184 14.56 -9.66 -0.08
C ILE A 184 15.57 -9.82 -1.22
N ILE A 185 16.76 -10.36 -0.93
CA ILE A 185 17.79 -10.61 -1.94
C ILE A 185 17.28 -11.59 -3.00
N ALA A 186 16.61 -12.68 -2.61
CA ALA A 186 16.04 -13.64 -3.55
C ALA A 186 14.99 -13.00 -4.49
N PHE A 187 14.09 -12.17 -3.96
CA PHE A 187 13.10 -11.47 -4.78
C PHE A 187 13.72 -10.43 -5.72
N LEU A 188 14.79 -9.76 -5.30
CA LEU A 188 15.54 -8.86 -6.17
C LEU A 188 16.16 -9.61 -7.36
N PHE A 189 16.69 -10.83 -7.17
CA PHE A 189 17.18 -11.64 -8.28
C PHE A 189 16.06 -12.06 -9.23
N ILE A 190 14.90 -12.48 -8.72
CA ILE A 190 13.73 -12.82 -9.54
C ILE A 190 13.29 -11.60 -10.36
N MET A 191 13.27 -10.41 -9.75
CA MET A 191 12.94 -9.16 -10.42
C MET A 191 13.94 -8.84 -11.54
N ILE A 192 15.24 -8.99 -11.30
CA ILE A 192 16.27 -8.77 -12.33
C ILE A 192 16.05 -9.71 -13.52
N ILE A 193 15.80 -11.00 -13.28
CA ILE A 193 15.53 -11.97 -14.34
C ILE A 193 14.26 -11.57 -15.12
N GLY A 194 13.20 -11.15 -14.42
CA GLY A 194 11.95 -10.73 -15.05
C GLY A 194 12.06 -9.50 -15.94
N PHE A 195 12.96 -8.56 -15.62
CA PHE A 195 13.23 -7.39 -16.48
C PHE A 195 14.20 -7.65 -17.62
N ALA A 196 15.01 -8.72 -17.52
CA ALA A 196 15.99 -9.07 -18.55
C ALA A 196 15.38 -9.81 -19.75
N ILE A 197 14.16 -10.34 -19.61
CA ILE A 197 13.39 -11.05 -20.64
C ILE A 197 12.38 -10.08 -21.28
#